data_AF-A0A2T6FCZ8-F1
#
_entry.id   AF-A0A2T6FCZ8-F1
#
_cell.length_a   1.000
_cell.length_b   1.000
_cell.length_c   1.000
_cell.angle_alpha   90.00
_cell.angle_beta   90.00
_cell.angle_gamma   90.00
#
_symmetry.space_group_name_H-M   'P 1'
#
loop_
_entity.id
_entity.type
_entity.pdbx_description
1 polymer ?
#
loop_
_entity_poly.entity_id
_entity_poly.type
_entity_poly.pdbx_seq_one_letter_code
_entity_poly.pdbx_strand_id
1 'polypeptide(L)'
;MKTIWQQFIRSTSAIVLSALTLPAFAASTVIDVLVVYTDGTAALYGGDPTTRINQIFQVTNQIYADSGVDLEVRVAKTMKVSYTDDNGAETALNAITFNQNAAFSGVAAAREQAKADMVVLYRPYKQVHGSCGVAWIGGNNGSATAYKNYMYAHVAINSCGDYVTAHELGHNMGLKHSRKQDGVGGVFHYALGYGVMNSFTDIMAYQSEFNVDYWTGKVYKFSNPDILCKNQPCGVDRNNTTSGADARYALNITGPQISNFYAGTPASSSSSSKSSSSVAISSSKSSSSVSSVSTSAAANLKAKMEAARIAHSAAVAAVSANKLAITDKTANEKAAKTTLTTATKNLTTATSNYEKAVVKYNALVAKIDPLKVQLNTAMAAYNSATTASAKTAKLTAYNSVVVKYNTLVDQIKTALDEANAAQKLIAPATAAVTAATTAYNAAVATTAAEKAKTESLTQAVTNALAAFKSLETEYKAALKACKCTV
;
A
#
# COMPACT_ATOMS: atom_id res chain seq x y z
N MET A 1 -48.14 39.54 55.72
CA MET A 1 -48.14 38.37 54.81
C MET A 1 -47.62 38.81 53.44
N LYS A 2 -46.34 38.59 53.13
CA LYS A 2 -45.77 38.58 51.78
C LYS A 2 -44.28 38.25 51.86
N THR A 3 -43.93 36.98 51.64
CA THR A 3 -42.58 36.54 51.27
C THR A 3 -42.76 35.37 50.31
N ILE A 4 -42.57 35.65 49.02
CA ILE A 4 -42.47 34.63 47.98
C ILE A 4 -41.03 34.15 47.99
N TRP A 5 -40.84 32.94 48.49
CA TRP A 5 -39.62 32.17 48.38
C TRP A 5 -39.79 31.15 47.24
N GLN A 6 -38.68 30.93 46.53
CA GLN A 6 -38.40 29.80 45.63
C GLN A 6 -39.01 29.83 44.23
N GLN A 7 -38.16 30.17 43.26
CA GLN A 7 -37.77 29.23 42.19
C GLN A 7 -36.35 29.58 41.68
N PHE A 8 -35.40 28.78 42.17
CA PHE A 8 -34.08 28.43 41.61
C PHE A 8 -33.46 29.35 40.53
N ILE A 9 -32.64 30.30 40.97
CA ILE A 9 -31.50 30.77 40.19
C ILE A 9 -30.35 29.78 40.45
N ARG A 10 -30.22 28.75 39.59
CA ARG A 10 -28.98 27.97 39.52
C ARG A 10 -27.95 28.76 38.71
N SER A 11 -27.17 29.56 39.41
CA SER A 11 -25.92 30.15 38.94
C SER A 11 -24.84 29.08 38.85
N THR A 12 -24.86 28.23 37.82
CA THR A 12 -23.71 27.35 37.50
C THR A 12 -23.76 26.99 36.01
N SER A 13 -22.95 27.67 35.20
CA SER A 13 -22.43 27.14 33.93
C SER A 13 -21.11 27.83 33.64
N ALA A 14 -20.05 27.37 34.32
CA ALA A 14 -18.72 27.45 33.74
C ALA A 14 -18.72 26.49 32.54
N ILE A 15 -18.83 27.04 31.32
CA ILE A 15 -18.62 26.24 30.10
C ILE A 15 -17.16 26.40 29.73
N VAL A 16 -16.41 25.33 29.98
CA VAL A 16 -15.05 25.13 29.49
C VAL A 16 -15.09 25.20 27.97
N LEU A 17 -14.40 26.19 27.41
CA LEU A 17 -14.12 26.26 25.97
C LEU A 17 -13.05 25.20 25.67
N SER A 18 -13.44 23.93 25.60
CA SER A 18 -12.54 22.86 25.17
C SER A 18 -12.11 23.14 23.74
N ALA A 19 -10.80 23.26 23.51
CA ALA A 19 -10.22 23.18 22.19
C ALA A 19 -10.55 21.79 21.61
N LEU A 20 -11.56 21.71 20.74
CA LEU A 20 -11.92 20.45 20.08
C LEU A 20 -10.80 20.08 19.09
N THR A 21 -10.09 19.00 19.39
CA THR A 21 -9.39 18.20 18.38
C THR A 21 -10.45 17.52 17.51
N LEU A 22 -10.47 17.83 16.22
CA LEU A 22 -11.34 17.13 15.27
C LEU A 22 -10.89 15.66 15.20
N PRO A 23 -11.80 14.68 15.34
CA PRO A 23 -11.39 13.28 15.26
C PRO A 23 -11.02 12.92 13.82
N ALA A 24 -9.88 12.25 13.65
CA ALA A 24 -9.34 11.83 12.36
C ALA A 24 -9.88 10.45 11.95
N PHE A 25 -9.89 10.18 10.65
CA PHE A 25 -10.19 8.87 10.06
C PHE A 25 -9.20 7.80 10.56
N ALA A 26 -9.67 6.57 10.79
CA ALA A 26 -8.77 5.45 11.11
C ALA A 26 -8.01 5.01 9.83
N ALA A 27 -6.68 4.88 9.90
CA ALA A 27 -5.87 4.47 8.76
C ALA A 27 -6.04 2.98 8.42
N SER A 28 -5.96 2.61 7.14
CA SER A 28 -6.04 1.21 6.69
C SER A 28 -4.72 0.46 6.82
N THR A 29 -3.60 1.16 6.89
CA THR A 29 -2.24 0.60 7.01
C THR A 29 -1.59 1.06 8.30
N VAL A 30 -1.08 0.11 9.10
CA VAL A 30 -0.32 0.39 10.32
C VAL A 30 1.11 -0.11 10.14
N ILE A 31 2.09 0.77 10.38
CA ILE A 31 3.52 0.44 10.40
C ILE A 31 4.01 0.41 11.85
N ASP A 32 4.58 -0.72 12.26
CA ASP A 32 5.13 -0.90 13.60
C ASP A 32 6.58 -0.40 13.65
N VAL A 33 6.88 0.49 14.59
CA VAL A 33 8.21 1.13 14.72
C VAL A 33 8.87 0.76 16.04
N LEU A 34 10.11 0.25 15.97
CA LEU A 34 10.99 0.11 17.12
C LEU A 34 11.64 1.47 17.38
N VAL A 35 11.39 2.01 18.56
CA VAL A 35 12.02 3.26 19.01
C VAL A 35 13.23 2.94 19.85
N VAL A 36 14.41 3.29 19.36
CA VAL A 36 15.67 3.20 20.09
C VAL A 36 16.05 4.60 20.57
N TYR A 37 16.51 4.75 21.81
CA TYR A 37 16.92 6.05 22.34
C TYR A 37 18.15 5.93 23.24
N THR A 38 18.98 6.99 23.28
CA THR A 38 20.22 6.99 24.07
C THR A 38 20.00 7.34 25.54
N ASP A 39 21.00 7.08 26.38
CA ASP A 39 21.01 7.53 27.77
C ASP A 39 20.83 9.06 27.89
N GLY A 40 21.37 9.86 26.96
CA GLY A 40 21.16 11.30 26.95
C GLY A 40 19.72 11.69 26.61
N THR A 41 19.04 10.97 25.70
CA THR A 41 17.59 11.16 25.48
C THR A 41 16.80 10.81 26.74
N ALA A 42 17.15 9.73 27.44
CA ALA A 42 16.50 9.39 28.71
C ALA A 42 16.69 10.51 29.74
N ALA A 43 17.92 10.99 29.93
CA ALA A 43 18.24 12.06 30.86
C ALA A 43 17.50 13.38 30.54
N LEU A 44 17.35 13.72 29.25
CA LEU A 44 16.64 14.91 28.81
C LEU A 44 15.16 14.94 29.25
N TYR A 45 14.55 13.77 29.43
CA TYR A 45 13.14 13.61 29.80
C TYR A 45 12.96 12.94 31.17
N GLY A 46 13.88 13.18 32.12
CA GLY A 46 13.71 12.72 33.50
C GLY A 46 13.82 11.20 33.69
N GLY A 47 14.49 10.52 32.76
CA GLY A 47 14.69 9.08 32.75
C GLY A 47 13.75 8.31 31.81
N ASP A 48 12.61 8.90 31.43
CA ASP A 48 11.60 8.26 30.58
C ASP A 48 11.11 9.19 29.45
N PRO A 49 11.56 8.99 28.21
CA PRO A 49 11.16 9.81 27.07
C PRO A 49 9.79 9.44 26.48
N THR A 50 9.04 8.49 27.06
CA THR A 50 7.82 7.91 26.47
C THR A 50 6.77 8.97 26.10
N THR A 51 6.53 9.96 26.95
CA THR A 51 5.55 11.03 26.66
C THR A 51 5.93 11.82 25.41
N ARG A 52 7.22 12.17 25.25
CA ARG A 52 7.71 12.90 24.07
C ARG A 52 7.63 12.03 22.82
N ILE A 53 8.04 10.76 22.92
CA ILE A 53 7.97 9.81 21.81
C ILE A 53 6.52 9.69 21.32
N ASN A 54 5.57 9.48 22.24
CA ASN A 54 4.15 9.38 21.89
C ASN A 54 3.65 10.67 21.22
N GLN A 55 4.03 11.85 21.73
CA GLN A 55 3.64 13.12 21.12
C GLN A 55 4.20 13.27 19.68
N ILE A 56 5.46 12.90 19.44
CA ILE A 56 6.05 12.94 18.09
C ILE A 56 5.34 11.96 17.14
N PHE A 57 4.99 10.76 17.60
CA PHE A 57 4.23 9.79 16.82
C PHE A 57 2.82 10.30 16.49
N GLN A 58 2.14 10.97 17.43
CA GLN A 58 0.85 11.61 17.18
C GLN A 58 0.97 12.76 16.16
N VAL A 59 2.02 13.59 16.24
CA VAL A 59 2.29 14.62 15.22
C VAL A 59 2.55 13.97 13.85
N THR A 60 3.31 12.89 13.81
CA THR A 60 3.59 12.14 12.58
C THR A 60 2.30 11.58 11.95
N ASN A 61 1.43 10.98 12.75
CA ASN A 61 0.12 10.49 12.30
C ASN A 61 -0.81 11.62 11.85
N GLN A 62 -0.78 12.77 12.53
CA GLN A 62 -1.52 13.94 12.07
C GLN A 62 -1.01 14.44 10.72
N ILE A 63 0.31 14.43 10.48
CA ILE A 63 0.88 14.78 9.18
C ILE A 63 0.39 13.82 8.09
N TYR A 64 0.37 12.50 8.33
CA TYR A 64 -0.19 11.55 7.36
C TYR A 64 -1.67 11.85 7.06
N ALA A 65 -2.49 12.04 8.10
CA ALA A 65 -3.91 12.36 7.95
C ALA A 65 -4.14 13.67 7.18
N ASP A 66 -3.43 14.74 7.54
CA ASP A 66 -3.53 16.07 6.92
C ASP A 66 -3.04 16.08 5.46
N SER A 67 -2.26 15.05 5.08
CA SER A 67 -1.75 14.85 3.72
C SER A 67 -2.63 13.92 2.89
N GLY A 68 -3.66 13.29 3.46
CA GLY A 68 -4.46 12.25 2.80
C GLY A 68 -3.70 10.94 2.57
N VAL A 69 -2.66 10.67 3.38
CA VAL A 69 -1.93 9.41 3.40
C VAL A 69 -2.67 8.44 4.31
N ASP A 70 -2.99 7.26 3.80
CA ASP A 70 -3.77 6.24 4.52
C ASP A 70 -2.86 5.32 5.34
N LEU A 71 -2.17 5.92 6.31
CA LEU A 71 -1.12 5.28 7.08
C LEU A 71 -1.08 5.79 8.52
N GLU A 72 -0.84 4.88 9.46
CA GLU A 72 -0.54 5.15 10.86
C GLU A 72 0.80 4.50 11.22
N VAL A 73 1.64 5.21 11.98
CA VAL A 73 2.80 4.61 12.66
C VAL A 73 2.48 4.40 14.14
N ARG A 74 2.91 3.26 14.66
CA ARG A 74 2.74 2.88 16.06
C ARG A 74 4.08 2.56 16.69
N VAL A 75 4.25 2.96 17.96
CA VAL A 75 5.38 2.52 18.78
C VAL A 75 5.16 1.05 19.14
N ALA A 76 5.90 0.15 18.50
CA ALA A 76 5.79 -1.28 18.78
C ALA A 76 6.55 -1.67 20.05
N LYS A 77 7.74 -1.08 20.24
CA LYS A 77 8.57 -1.25 21.43
C LYS A 77 9.53 -0.07 21.56
N THR A 78 9.92 0.25 22.79
CA THR A 78 11.02 1.17 23.06
C THR A 78 12.24 0.42 23.60
N MET A 79 13.44 0.89 23.28
CA MET A 79 14.71 0.29 23.73
C MET A 79 15.72 1.40 24.04
N LYS A 80 16.17 1.47 25.29
CA LYS A 80 17.28 2.34 25.68
C LYS A 80 18.61 1.68 25.34
N VAL A 81 19.56 2.46 24.82
CA VAL A 81 20.93 2.00 24.49
C VAL A 81 21.99 2.98 25.01
N SER A 82 23.14 2.43 25.41
CA SER A 82 24.30 3.24 25.84
C SER A 82 25.21 3.60 24.67
N TYR A 83 24.67 4.41 23.75
CA TYR A 83 25.39 4.94 22.59
C TYR A 83 25.68 6.44 22.78
N THR A 84 26.80 6.93 22.21
CA THR A 84 27.23 8.33 22.35
C THR A 84 26.27 9.31 21.65
N ASP A 85 26.13 10.53 22.20
CA ASP A 85 25.38 11.63 21.58
C ASP A 85 26.28 12.61 20.80
N ASP A 86 27.60 12.43 20.84
CA ASP A 86 28.59 13.42 20.40
C ASP A 86 29.24 13.12 19.04
N ASN A 87 28.69 12.20 18.26
CA ASN A 87 29.11 11.93 16.88
C ASN A 87 28.02 12.25 15.85
N GLY A 88 28.43 12.31 14.58
CA GLY A 88 27.57 12.67 13.45
C GLY A 88 26.34 11.76 13.28
N ALA A 89 25.26 12.34 12.77
CA ALA A 89 24.00 11.62 12.54
C ALA A 89 24.18 10.43 11.58
N GLU A 90 24.94 10.62 10.51
CA GLU A 90 25.28 9.57 9.53
C GLU A 90 26.05 8.41 10.17
N THR A 91 27.01 8.71 11.06
CA THR A 91 27.75 7.68 11.80
C THR A 91 26.80 6.88 12.69
N ALA A 92 25.86 7.54 13.38
CA ALA A 92 24.86 6.87 14.20
C ALA A 92 23.89 6.02 13.37
N LEU A 93 23.43 6.52 12.23
CA LEU A 93 22.56 5.78 11.31
C LEU A 93 23.26 4.50 10.80
N ASN A 94 24.51 4.61 10.34
CA ASN A 94 25.30 3.46 9.92
C ASN A 94 25.52 2.46 11.07
N ALA A 95 25.84 2.96 12.26
CA ALA A 95 26.11 2.12 13.42
C ALA A 95 24.88 1.31 13.87
N ILE A 96 23.68 1.91 13.91
CA ILE A 96 22.45 1.18 14.27
C ILE A 96 21.99 0.24 13.14
N THR A 97 22.11 0.65 11.88
CA THR A 97 21.66 -0.14 10.72
C THR A 97 22.49 -1.40 10.57
N PHE A 98 23.82 -1.28 10.65
CA PHE A 98 24.76 -2.36 10.37
C PHE A 98 25.39 -2.95 11.64
N ASN A 99 24.85 -2.62 12.81
CA ASN A 99 25.33 -3.11 14.11
C ASN A 99 26.86 -2.94 14.31
N GLN A 100 27.39 -1.76 13.96
CA GLN A 100 28.83 -1.46 14.02
C GLN A 100 29.31 -1.05 15.41
N ASN A 101 28.41 -0.97 16.40
CA ASN A 101 28.71 -0.61 17.78
C ASN A 101 27.99 -1.56 18.75
N ALA A 102 28.68 -1.99 19.81
CA ALA A 102 28.16 -2.94 20.79
C ALA A 102 26.85 -2.49 21.45
N ALA A 103 26.61 -1.17 21.56
CA ALA A 103 25.38 -0.59 22.09
C ALA A 103 24.13 -1.01 21.30
N PHE A 104 24.27 -1.40 20.03
CA PHE A 104 23.16 -1.79 19.15
C PHE A 104 23.00 -3.30 18.98
N SER A 105 23.81 -4.12 19.66
CA SER A 105 23.82 -5.59 19.51
C SER A 105 22.45 -6.26 19.72
N GLY A 106 21.58 -5.68 20.56
CA GLY A 106 20.23 -6.18 20.80
C GLY A 106 19.14 -5.63 19.88
N VAL A 107 19.43 -4.64 19.02
CA VAL A 107 18.41 -3.93 18.21
C VAL A 107 17.75 -4.87 17.21
N ALA A 108 18.52 -5.68 16.49
CA ALA A 108 17.97 -6.62 15.51
C ALA A 108 17.02 -7.64 16.17
N ALA A 109 17.41 -8.20 17.33
CA ALA A 109 16.56 -9.12 18.08
C ALA A 109 15.30 -8.43 18.63
N ALA A 110 15.43 -7.20 19.14
CA ALA A 110 14.28 -6.41 19.60
C ALA A 110 13.31 -6.09 18.46
N ARG A 111 13.83 -5.77 17.27
CA ARG A 111 13.04 -5.49 16.06
C ARG A 111 12.24 -6.72 15.62
N GLU A 112 12.89 -7.89 15.58
CA GLU A 112 12.23 -9.16 15.25
C GLU A 112 11.17 -9.56 16.29
N GLN A 113 11.47 -9.38 17.57
CA GLN A 113 10.53 -9.70 18.66
C GLN A 113 9.30 -8.79 18.63
N ALA A 114 9.50 -7.50 18.39
CA ALA A 114 8.43 -6.51 18.30
C ALA A 114 7.70 -6.53 16.96
N LYS A 115 8.19 -7.30 15.97
CA LYS A 115 7.71 -7.30 14.59
C LYS A 115 7.69 -5.88 13.98
N ALA A 116 8.71 -5.09 14.31
CA ALA A 116 8.79 -3.69 13.92
C ALA A 116 9.32 -3.52 12.48
N ASP A 117 8.44 -3.06 11.60
CA ASP A 117 8.71 -2.77 10.19
C ASP A 117 9.81 -1.72 10.00
N MET A 118 9.91 -0.73 10.90
CA MET A 118 10.92 0.33 10.87
C MET A 118 11.61 0.53 12.23
N VAL A 119 12.74 1.24 12.23
CA VAL A 119 13.48 1.62 13.43
C VAL A 119 13.83 3.11 13.40
N VAL A 120 13.62 3.80 14.51
CA VAL A 120 14.08 5.18 14.72
C VAL A 120 15.01 5.23 15.92
N LEU A 121 16.18 5.83 15.75
CA LEU A 121 17.11 6.20 16.82
C LEU A 121 16.92 7.67 17.19
N TYR A 122 16.43 7.91 18.41
CA TYR A 122 16.35 9.25 18.99
C TYR A 122 17.60 9.60 19.81
N ARG A 123 18.15 10.79 19.55
CA ARG A 123 19.26 11.39 20.28
C ARG A 123 18.95 12.85 20.63
N PRO A 124 19.48 13.44 21.72
CA PRO A 124 19.40 14.88 21.96
C PRO A 124 20.16 15.62 20.86
N TYR A 125 19.62 16.73 20.36
CA TYR A 125 20.29 17.51 19.32
C TYR A 125 21.68 17.99 19.77
N LYS A 126 22.67 17.79 18.89
CA LYS A 126 24.01 18.37 19.01
C LYS A 126 24.44 18.91 17.66
N GLN A 127 25.23 19.99 17.65
CA GLN A 127 25.73 20.59 16.41
C GLN A 127 26.53 19.59 15.55
N VAL A 128 27.26 18.66 16.17
CA VAL A 128 28.01 17.60 15.50
C VAL A 128 27.15 16.66 14.65
N HIS A 129 25.83 16.63 14.87
CA HIS A 129 24.91 15.83 14.06
C HIS A 129 24.83 16.33 12.62
N GLY A 130 25.07 17.62 12.38
CA GLY A 130 25.02 18.25 11.05
C GLY A 130 23.60 18.51 10.52
N SER A 131 22.61 17.73 10.97
CA SER A 131 21.20 17.87 10.60
C SER A 131 20.28 17.51 11.77
N CYS A 132 18.98 17.75 11.60
CA CYS A 132 17.96 17.30 12.55
C CYS A 132 17.61 15.81 12.41
N GLY A 133 17.96 15.19 11.29
CA GLY A 133 17.65 13.80 11.00
C GLY A 133 18.39 13.31 9.77
N VAL A 134 18.48 11.98 9.67
CA VAL A 134 18.97 11.29 8.49
C VAL A 134 18.40 9.88 8.45
N ALA A 135 18.05 9.40 7.26
CA ALA A 135 17.50 8.08 7.05
C ALA A 135 17.95 7.51 5.70
N TRP A 136 17.85 6.19 5.57
CA TRP A 136 18.03 5.57 4.27
C TRP A 136 16.83 5.85 3.39
N ILE A 137 17.07 6.03 2.09
CA ILE A 137 15.98 6.11 1.13
C ILE A 137 15.60 4.70 0.70
N GLY A 138 14.36 4.31 0.99
CA GLY A 138 13.83 3.00 0.64
C GLY A 138 13.21 2.95 -0.76
N GLY A 139 13.19 1.75 -1.32
CA GLY A 139 12.41 1.45 -2.52
C GLY A 139 12.99 1.95 -3.84
N ASN A 140 12.57 1.28 -4.91
CA ASN A 140 12.87 1.61 -6.30
C ASN A 140 11.82 0.95 -7.21
N ASN A 141 11.54 1.54 -8.38
CA ASN A 141 10.62 1.00 -9.38
C ASN A 141 9.25 0.57 -8.80
N GLY A 142 8.71 1.36 -7.88
CA GLY A 142 7.42 1.12 -7.24
C GLY A 142 7.39 0.07 -6.13
N SER A 143 8.55 -0.48 -5.73
CA SER A 143 8.63 -1.48 -4.68
C SER A 143 9.61 -1.09 -3.57
N ALA A 144 9.19 -1.26 -2.31
CA ALA A 144 10.02 -1.16 -1.11
C ALA A 144 10.42 -2.54 -0.55
N THR A 145 9.94 -3.64 -1.14
CA THR A 145 10.04 -5.00 -0.57
C THR A 145 11.49 -5.44 -0.29
N ALA A 146 12.44 -5.05 -1.13
CA ALA A 146 13.86 -5.40 -0.97
C ALA A 146 14.61 -4.55 0.08
N TYR A 147 13.95 -3.56 0.69
CA TYR A 147 14.60 -2.54 1.51
C TYR A 147 14.39 -2.73 3.02
N LYS A 148 13.85 -3.87 3.47
CA LYS A 148 13.60 -4.18 4.89
C LYS A 148 14.81 -3.88 5.79
N ASN A 149 16.01 -4.22 5.34
CA ASN A 149 17.26 -4.05 6.09
C ASN A 149 17.72 -2.57 6.20
N TYR A 150 17.10 -1.66 5.46
CA TYR A 150 17.43 -0.23 5.43
C TYR A 150 16.34 0.64 6.06
N MET A 151 15.30 0.09 6.67
CA MET A 151 14.24 0.88 7.34
C MET A 151 14.70 1.45 8.70
N TYR A 152 15.73 2.29 8.67
CA TYR A 152 16.36 2.90 9.83
C TYR A 152 16.47 4.41 9.63
N ALA A 153 16.21 5.15 10.70
CA ALA A 153 16.36 6.59 10.75
C ALA A 153 17.05 7.02 12.05
N HIS A 154 17.81 8.10 11.99
CA HIS A 154 18.29 8.85 13.15
C HIS A 154 17.55 10.19 13.20
N VAL A 155 17.06 10.58 14.38
CA VAL A 155 16.34 11.84 14.59
C VAL A 155 16.80 12.52 15.88
N ALA A 156 17.07 13.82 15.79
CA ALA A 156 17.23 14.66 16.96
C ALA A 156 15.86 14.94 17.61
N ILE A 157 15.65 14.48 18.84
CA ILE A 157 14.31 14.44 19.48
C ILE A 157 13.84 15.81 20.01
N ASN A 158 14.76 16.76 20.21
CA ASN A 158 14.51 18.11 20.70
C ASN A 158 15.17 19.16 19.80
N SER A 159 14.84 20.43 20.00
CA SER A 159 15.39 21.60 19.28
C SER A 159 15.15 21.62 17.75
N CYS A 160 14.66 20.53 17.20
CA CYS A 160 14.22 20.35 15.82
C CYS A 160 12.69 20.33 15.74
N GLY A 161 12.15 20.59 14.55
CA GLY A 161 10.69 20.57 14.34
C GLY A 161 10.13 19.16 14.51
N ASP A 162 8.93 19.06 15.11
CA ASP A 162 8.29 17.75 15.37
C ASP A 162 7.95 16.96 14.10
N TYR A 163 7.96 17.61 12.93
CA TYR A 163 7.78 16.96 11.62
C TYR A 163 8.95 16.08 11.18
N VAL A 164 10.13 16.18 11.82
CA VAL A 164 11.35 15.51 11.36
C VAL A 164 11.22 13.98 11.39
N THR A 165 10.49 13.41 12.36
CA THR A 165 10.23 11.95 12.34
C THR A 165 9.43 11.55 11.10
N ALA A 166 8.39 12.30 10.75
CA ALA A 166 7.64 12.06 9.51
C ALA A 166 8.53 12.22 8.27
N HIS A 167 9.42 13.21 8.25
CA HIS A 167 10.39 13.41 7.16
C HIS A 167 11.30 12.20 6.96
N GLU A 168 11.95 11.75 8.04
CA GLU A 168 12.90 10.63 7.97
C GLU A 168 12.20 9.29 7.68
N LEU A 169 11.02 9.05 8.24
CA LEU A 169 10.22 7.88 7.86
C LEU A 169 9.73 7.99 6.41
N GLY A 170 9.48 9.20 5.91
CA GLY A 170 9.23 9.47 4.49
C GLY A 170 10.37 8.99 3.59
N HIS A 171 11.62 9.25 3.96
CA HIS A 171 12.79 8.71 3.27
C HIS A 171 12.81 7.18 3.28
N ASN A 172 12.61 6.54 4.44
CA ASN A 172 12.52 5.07 4.53
C ASN A 172 11.43 4.49 3.60
N MET A 173 10.33 5.22 3.40
CA MET A 173 9.23 4.83 2.50
C MET A 173 9.44 5.20 1.03
N GLY A 174 10.59 5.80 0.71
CA GLY A 174 11.04 6.07 -0.66
C GLY A 174 10.76 7.46 -1.21
N LEU A 175 10.44 8.40 -0.32
CA LEU A 175 10.42 9.80 -0.67
C LEU A 175 11.84 10.38 -0.71
N LYS A 176 12.01 11.36 -1.57
CA LYS A 176 13.18 12.24 -1.61
C LYS A 176 12.74 13.67 -1.31
N HIS A 177 13.69 14.61 -1.30
CA HIS A 177 13.36 16.03 -1.08
C HIS A 177 12.57 16.60 -2.27
N SER A 178 12.45 17.92 -2.39
CA SER A 178 11.74 18.49 -3.54
C SER A 178 12.48 18.23 -4.86
N ARG A 179 11.76 18.39 -5.97
CA ARG A 179 12.37 18.32 -7.30
C ARG A 179 13.52 19.31 -7.48
N LYS A 180 13.39 20.50 -6.89
CA LYS A 180 14.41 21.55 -6.96
C LYS A 180 15.73 21.11 -6.32
N GLN A 181 15.65 20.22 -5.33
CA GLN A 181 16.78 19.70 -4.55
C GLN A 181 17.39 18.46 -5.21
N ASP A 182 16.57 17.43 -5.42
CA ASP A 182 17.07 16.09 -5.75
C ASP A 182 16.87 15.68 -7.21
N GLY A 183 16.18 16.50 -8.00
CA GLY A 183 15.87 16.19 -9.39
C GLY A 183 14.77 15.14 -9.52
N VAL A 184 14.99 13.87 -9.12
CA VAL A 184 14.04 12.74 -9.26
C VAL A 184 13.78 12.02 -7.93
N GLY A 185 12.55 11.56 -7.71
CA GLY A 185 12.11 10.84 -6.50
C GLY A 185 12.68 9.43 -6.37
N GLY A 186 12.58 8.85 -5.17
CA GLY A 186 13.14 7.54 -4.83
C GLY A 186 12.37 6.38 -5.47
N VAL A 187 11.32 5.90 -4.80
CA VAL A 187 10.56 4.73 -5.25
C VAL A 187 9.80 4.95 -6.56
N PHE A 188 9.40 6.19 -6.82
CA PHE A 188 8.81 6.65 -8.07
C PHE A 188 9.42 7.99 -8.46
N HIS A 189 9.36 8.35 -9.75
CA HIS A 189 9.88 9.65 -10.17
C HIS A 189 9.21 10.80 -9.40
N TYR A 190 7.91 10.76 -9.12
CA TYR A 190 7.17 11.81 -8.40
C TYR A 190 7.21 11.68 -6.86
N ALA A 191 7.95 10.72 -6.29
CA ALA A 191 8.06 10.51 -4.85
C ALA A 191 8.97 11.56 -4.19
N LEU A 192 8.47 12.79 -4.11
CA LEU A 192 9.23 13.98 -3.73
C LEU A 192 8.43 14.91 -2.83
N GLY A 193 9.16 15.76 -2.11
CA GLY A 193 8.60 16.97 -1.51
C GLY A 193 8.17 18.03 -2.52
N TYR A 194 7.48 19.05 -2.02
CA TYR A 194 7.01 20.17 -2.80
C TYR A 194 7.09 21.49 -2.02
N GLY A 195 7.34 22.58 -2.77
CA GLY A 195 7.35 23.93 -2.24
C GLY A 195 7.04 24.93 -3.33
N VAL A 196 6.60 26.12 -2.91
CA VAL A 196 6.37 27.27 -3.77
C VAL A 196 7.21 28.43 -3.25
N MET A 197 8.01 29.01 -4.15
CA MET A 197 8.91 30.12 -3.84
C MET A 197 8.19 31.23 -3.06
N ASN A 198 8.79 31.67 -1.95
CA ASN A 198 8.28 32.73 -1.07
C ASN A 198 6.89 32.45 -0.46
N SER A 199 6.38 31.22 -0.54
CA SER A 199 5.02 30.88 -0.11
C SER A 199 5.03 29.78 0.96
N PHE A 200 5.39 28.54 0.58
CA PHE A 200 5.44 27.42 1.51
C PHE A 200 6.40 26.32 1.08
N THR A 201 6.73 25.45 2.04
CA THR A 201 7.35 24.14 1.81
C THR A 201 6.58 23.09 2.60
N ASP A 202 6.44 21.91 2.01
CA ASP A 202 5.96 20.72 2.70
C ASP A 202 7.07 20.16 3.62
N ILE A 203 6.81 19.03 4.28
CA ILE A 203 7.79 18.48 5.22
C ILE A 203 9.05 17.96 4.54
N MET A 204 8.98 17.52 3.27
CA MET A 204 10.10 16.95 2.51
C MET A 204 10.93 18.00 1.77
N ALA A 205 10.44 19.23 1.61
CA ALA A 205 11.17 20.32 0.97
C ALA A 205 11.99 21.18 1.96
N TYR A 206 13.15 21.67 1.51
CA TYR A 206 13.98 22.60 2.28
C TYR A 206 13.50 24.03 2.12
N GLN A 207 13.26 24.69 3.25
CA GLN A 207 12.80 26.07 3.29
C GLN A 207 13.78 27.05 2.63
N SER A 208 15.09 26.82 2.79
CA SER A 208 16.15 27.63 2.17
C SER A 208 16.06 27.64 0.65
N GLU A 209 15.71 26.51 0.04
CA GLU A 209 15.60 26.35 -1.41
C GLU A 209 14.42 27.11 -1.99
N PHE A 210 13.38 27.35 -1.19
CA PHE A 210 12.18 28.05 -1.63
C PHE A 210 12.10 29.49 -1.08
N ASN A 211 13.15 29.98 -0.40
CA ASN A 211 13.13 31.25 0.33
C ASN A 211 11.88 31.39 1.22
N VAL A 212 11.64 30.37 2.03
CA VAL A 212 10.49 30.27 2.94
C VAL A 212 10.97 30.38 4.38
N ASP A 213 10.31 31.21 5.19
CA ASP A 213 10.54 31.23 6.63
C ASP A 213 9.78 30.07 7.32
N TYR A 214 10.37 29.53 8.39
CA TYR A 214 9.80 28.39 9.11
C TYR A 214 8.40 28.70 9.67
N TRP A 215 8.25 29.84 10.35
CA TRP A 215 7.03 30.18 11.08
C TRP A 215 5.87 30.55 10.16
N THR A 216 6.18 31.06 8.97
CA THR A 216 5.19 31.59 8.04
C THR A 216 4.88 30.67 6.86
N GLY A 217 5.72 29.66 6.58
CA GLY A 217 5.55 28.83 5.39
C GLY A 217 5.95 27.37 5.50
N LYS A 218 6.40 26.86 6.65
CA LYS A 218 6.52 25.40 6.82
C LYS A 218 5.14 24.79 7.03
N VAL A 219 4.73 23.89 6.16
CA VAL A 219 3.46 23.18 6.26
C VAL A 219 3.72 21.73 6.66
N TYR A 220 3.03 21.28 7.71
CA TYR A 220 3.15 19.94 8.26
C TYR A 220 2.32 18.94 7.44
N LYS A 221 2.67 18.80 6.16
CA LYS A 221 2.06 17.89 5.19
C LYS A 221 3.12 17.32 4.25
N PHE A 222 2.87 16.15 3.69
CA PHE A 222 3.53 15.63 2.50
C PHE A 222 2.86 16.19 1.24
N SER A 223 3.58 16.19 0.11
CA SER A 223 3.02 16.61 -1.15
C SER A 223 1.84 15.75 -1.59
N ASN A 224 0.75 16.41 -1.98
CA ASN A 224 -0.47 15.84 -2.53
C ASN A 224 -1.16 16.91 -3.41
N PRO A 225 -1.28 16.71 -4.73
CA PRO A 225 -1.88 17.68 -5.64
C PRO A 225 -3.40 17.89 -5.41
N ASP A 226 -4.07 16.97 -4.71
CA ASP A 226 -5.52 17.00 -4.49
C ASP A 226 -5.93 17.83 -3.24
N ILE A 227 -4.96 18.36 -2.48
CA ILE A 227 -5.21 19.19 -1.30
C ILE A 227 -4.52 20.55 -1.42
N LEU A 228 -4.90 21.49 -0.56
CA LEU A 228 -4.33 22.83 -0.53
C LEU A 228 -3.31 23.03 0.60
N CYS A 229 -2.26 23.77 0.28
CA CYS A 229 -1.26 24.36 1.16
C CYS A 229 -1.18 25.86 0.87
N LYS A 230 -1.52 26.70 1.86
CA LYS A 230 -1.63 28.16 1.71
C LYS A 230 -2.42 28.59 0.46
N ASN A 231 -3.61 27.99 0.25
CA ASN A 231 -4.52 28.26 -0.87
C ASN A 231 -3.95 27.92 -2.27
N GLN A 232 -2.89 27.12 -2.33
CA GLN A 232 -2.30 26.61 -3.56
C GLN A 232 -2.27 25.07 -3.52
N PRO A 233 -2.27 24.36 -4.66
CA PRO A 233 -2.11 22.91 -4.67
C PRO A 233 -0.86 22.50 -3.89
N CYS A 234 -0.99 21.50 -3.02
CA CYS A 234 0.10 21.04 -2.17
C CYS A 234 0.98 20.01 -2.87
N GLY A 235 1.19 20.12 -4.17
CA GLY A 235 1.91 19.13 -4.96
C GLY A 235 1.68 19.36 -6.44
N VAL A 236 2.21 18.45 -7.26
CA VAL A 236 2.02 18.45 -8.71
C VAL A 236 1.60 17.06 -9.13
N ASP A 237 0.65 16.99 -10.07
CA ASP A 237 0.13 15.73 -10.61
C ASP A 237 1.27 14.77 -10.98
N ARG A 238 1.18 13.54 -10.47
CA ARG A 238 2.17 12.48 -10.63
C ARG A 238 2.45 12.10 -12.08
N ASN A 239 1.51 12.29 -13.00
CA ASN A 239 1.71 12.00 -14.43
C ASN A 239 2.54 13.08 -15.12
N ASN A 240 2.81 14.21 -14.47
CA ASN A 240 3.77 15.18 -14.95
C ASN A 240 5.19 14.64 -14.74
N THR A 241 5.79 14.12 -15.80
CA THR A 241 7.15 13.52 -15.77
C THR A 241 8.24 14.53 -15.45
N THR A 242 7.99 15.83 -15.64
CA THR A 242 8.98 16.89 -15.46
C THR A 242 8.91 17.51 -14.07
N SER A 243 7.71 17.76 -13.54
CA SER A 243 7.51 18.48 -12.28
C SER A 243 6.69 17.74 -11.22
N GLY A 244 6.27 16.49 -11.47
CA GLY A 244 5.43 15.70 -10.57
C GLY A 244 6.00 15.58 -9.15
N ALA A 245 5.12 15.79 -8.17
CA ALA A 245 5.40 15.73 -6.73
C ALA A 245 4.11 15.30 -6.00
N ASP A 246 4.00 14.00 -5.74
CA ASP A 246 2.83 13.36 -5.11
C ASP A 246 3.32 12.27 -4.15
N ALA A 247 3.89 12.72 -3.04
CA ALA A 247 4.36 11.87 -1.96
C ALA A 247 3.21 11.02 -1.39
N ARG A 248 1.99 11.58 -1.30
CA ARG A 248 0.83 10.82 -0.82
C ARG A 248 0.58 9.55 -1.61
N TYR A 249 0.62 9.63 -2.94
CA TYR A 249 0.44 8.44 -3.78
C TYR A 249 1.56 7.42 -3.58
N ALA A 250 2.81 7.88 -3.52
CA ALA A 250 3.96 7.00 -3.29
C ALA A 250 3.87 6.28 -1.93
N LEU A 251 3.53 6.99 -0.87
CA LEU A 251 3.36 6.43 0.47
C LEU A 251 2.21 5.43 0.56
N ASN A 252 1.09 5.66 -0.13
CA ASN A 252 -0.02 4.71 -0.17
C ASN A 252 0.31 3.43 -0.96
N ILE A 253 1.38 3.42 -1.76
CA ILE A 253 1.90 2.20 -2.43
C ILE A 253 2.93 1.49 -1.55
N THR A 254 3.88 2.23 -0.97
CA THR A 254 4.99 1.62 -0.20
C THR A 254 4.61 1.26 1.22
N GLY A 255 3.72 2.02 1.85
CA GLY A 255 3.22 1.77 3.21
C GLY A 255 2.74 0.34 3.42
N PRO A 256 1.77 -0.16 2.61
CA PRO A 256 1.29 -1.55 2.71
C PRO A 256 2.36 -2.62 2.41
N GLN A 257 3.40 -2.29 1.65
CA GLN A 257 4.51 -3.22 1.41
C GLN A 257 5.40 -3.33 2.65
N ILE A 258 5.62 -2.20 3.31
CA ILE A 258 6.47 -2.08 4.50
C ILE A 258 5.78 -2.68 5.73
N SER A 259 4.49 -2.43 5.94
CA SER A 259 3.70 -3.03 7.03
C SER A 259 3.62 -4.57 6.96
N ASN A 260 3.97 -5.13 5.80
CA ASN A 260 4.00 -6.57 5.57
C ASN A 260 5.40 -7.18 5.74
N PHE A 261 6.42 -6.43 6.19
CA PHE A 261 7.76 -7.01 6.40
C PHE A 261 7.81 -8.12 7.45
N TYR A 262 6.86 -8.12 8.38
CA TYR A 262 6.70 -9.15 9.41
C TYR A 262 5.35 -9.89 9.36
N ALA A 263 4.47 -9.55 8.41
CA ALA A 263 3.31 -10.35 8.07
C ALA A 263 3.80 -11.57 7.27
N GLY A 264 3.83 -12.74 7.90
CA GLY A 264 4.40 -13.96 7.32
C GLY A 264 3.86 -14.27 5.92
N THR A 265 4.75 -14.64 5.00
CA THR A 265 4.37 -15.14 3.67
C THR A 265 3.57 -16.45 3.82
N PRO A 266 2.43 -16.64 3.15
CA PRO A 266 1.91 -17.98 2.90
C PRO A 266 2.99 -18.77 2.15
N ALA A 267 3.44 -19.88 2.74
CA ALA A 267 4.44 -20.75 2.15
C ALA A 267 4.10 -21.09 0.70
N SER A 268 5.02 -20.78 -0.23
CA SER A 268 4.99 -21.35 -1.58
C SER A 268 5.00 -22.87 -1.48
N SER A 269 3.95 -23.50 -1.97
CA SER A 269 3.90 -24.94 -2.17
C SER A 269 4.89 -25.34 -3.27
N SER A 270 6.05 -25.83 -2.84
CA SER A 270 6.94 -26.65 -3.65
C SER A 270 6.24 -27.97 -4.00
N SER A 271 5.82 -28.16 -5.24
CA SER A 271 5.43 -29.47 -5.77
C SER A 271 6.49 -29.98 -6.76
N SER A 272 7.44 -30.71 -6.17
CA SER A 272 8.09 -31.93 -6.69
C SER A 272 7.86 -32.29 -8.16
N SER A 273 8.93 -32.16 -8.95
CA SER A 273 9.18 -32.93 -10.16
C SER A 273 9.34 -34.42 -9.82
N LYS A 274 8.62 -35.29 -10.54
CA LYS A 274 8.88 -36.74 -10.57
C LYS A 274 9.27 -37.19 -11.97
N SER A 275 10.24 -38.09 -11.95
CA SER A 275 11.06 -38.64 -13.03
C SER A 275 10.41 -39.82 -13.77
N SER A 276 11.02 -40.15 -14.92
CA SER A 276 11.11 -41.46 -15.59
C SER A 276 9.92 -41.85 -16.48
N SER A 277 10.11 -42.17 -17.76
CA SER A 277 10.80 -43.40 -18.17
C SER A 277 11.32 -43.34 -19.61
N SER A 278 12.62 -43.56 -19.77
CA SER A 278 13.29 -43.96 -21.00
C SER A 278 13.15 -45.46 -21.19
N VAL A 279 12.70 -45.90 -22.38
CA VAL A 279 12.79 -47.30 -22.80
C VAL A 279 13.73 -47.38 -23.98
N ALA A 280 14.90 -47.97 -23.74
CA ALA A 280 15.82 -48.42 -24.76
C ALA A 280 15.30 -49.74 -25.35
N ILE A 281 15.34 -49.87 -26.68
CA ILE A 281 15.30 -51.18 -27.35
C ILE A 281 16.50 -51.25 -28.28
N SER A 282 17.34 -52.24 -28.00
CA SER A 282 18.59 -52.57 -28.65
C SER A 282 18.46 -52.89 -30.13
N SER A 283 19.53 -52.55 -30.83
CA SER A 283 19.92 -52.98 -32.15
C SER A 283 20.23 -54.48 -32.20
N SER A 284 19.80 -55.13 -33.29
CA SER A 284 20.42 -56.34 -33.80
C SER A 284 20.54 -56.26 -35.32
N LYS A 285 21.77 -56.13 -35.81
CA LYS A 285 22.13 -56.39 -37.20
C LYS A 285 22.04 -57.90 -37.46
N SER A 286 21.43 -58.30 -38.56
CA SER A 286 21.87 -59.49 -39.30
C SER A 286 21.60 -59.30 -40.78
N SER A 287 22.53 -59.81 -41.58
CA SER A 287 22.74 -59.58 -42.99
C SER A 287 22.00 -60.58 -43.90
N SER A 288 21.68 -60.09 -45.10
CA SER A 288 21.60 -60.83 -46.38
C SER A 288 20.71 -62.08 -46.49
N SER A 289 19.62 -61.97 -47.26
CA SER A 289 19.46 -62.60 -48.59
C SER A 289 18.01 -62.53 -49.06
N VAL A 290 17.85 -62.41 -50.37
CA VAL A 290 16.59 -62.28 -51.10
C VAL A 290 15.77 -63.57 -51.11
N SER A 291 14.44 -63.41 -51.26
CA SER A 291 13.48 -64.41 -51.77
C SER A 291 12.78 -65.34 -50.77
N SER A 292 11.81 -64.80 -50.02
CA SER A 292 10.41 -65.29 -49.92
C SER A 292 9.70 -64.51 -48.81
N VAL A 293 8.77 -63.63 -49.17
CA VAL A 293 7.94 -62.94 -48.18
C VAL A 293 6.99 -63.98 -47.59
N SER A 294 7.34 -64.52 -46.42
CA SER A 294 6.48 -65.41 -45.66
C SER A 294 5.23 -64.66 -45.18
N THR A 295 4.10 -65.37 -45.07
CA THR A 295 2.83 -64.87 -44.53
C THR A 295 2.97 -64.14 -43.19
N SER A 296 4.01 -64.46 -42.39
CA SER A 296 4.36 -63.77 -41.14
C SER A 296 4.83 -62.31 -41.32
N ALA A 297 5.46 -61.93 -42.44
CA ALA A 297 5.89 -60.56 -42.68
C ALA A 297 4.72 -59.63 -43.01
N ALA A 298 3.75 -60.11 -43.81
CA ALA A 298 2.51 -59.39 -44.09
C ALA A 298 1.64 -59.23 -42.82
N ALA A 299 1.57 -60.26 -41.97
CA ALA A 299 0.86 -60.20 -40.69
C ALA A 299 1.47 -59.15 -39.74
N ASN A 300 2.80 -59.07 -39.65
CA ASN A 300 3.49 -58.06 -38.85
C ASN A 300 3.26 -56.62 -39.36
N LEU A 301 3.25 -56.42 -40.69
CA LEU A 301 2.91 -55.13 -41.29
C LEU A 301 1.45 -54.73 -41.05
N LYS A 302 0.51 -55.68 -41.12
CA LYS A 302 -0.91 -55.47 -40.78
C LYS A 302 -1.07 -54.97 -39.34
N ALA A 303 -0.39 -55.61 -38.38
CA ALA A 303 -0.42 -55.20 -36.97
C ALA A 303 0.17 -53.80 -36.75
N LYS A 304 1.29 -53.47 -37.41
CA LYS A 304 1.90 -52.12 -37.36
C LYS A 304 1.02 -51.05 -37.98
N MET A 305 0.39 -51.34 -39.13
CA MET A 305 -0.55 -50.44 -39.78
C MET A 305 -1.76 -50.16 -38.89
N GLU A 306 -2.34 -51.20 -38.26
CA GLU A 306 -3.49 -51.02 -37.36
C GLU A 306 -3.11 -50.23 -36.10
N ALA A 307 -1.93 -50.47 -35.53
CA ALA A 307 -1.39 -49.66 -34.43
C ALA A 307 -1.21 -48.18 -34.84
N ALA A 308 -0.73 -47.91 -36.06
CA ALA A 308 -0.61 -46.55 -36.59
C ALA A 308 -1.99 -45.89 -36.85
N ARG A 309 -3.00 -46.66 -37.30
CA ARG A 309 -4.38 -46.20 -37.44
C ARG A 309 -4.97 -45.77 -36.09
N ILE A 310 -4.76 -46.58 -35.06
CA ILE A 310 -5.18 -46.29 -33.68
C ILE A 310 -4.46 -45.04 -33.16
N ALA A 311 -3.15 -44.91 -33.40
CA ALA A 311 -2.37 -43.74 -33.01
C ALA A 311 -2.86 -42.45 -33.69
N HIS A 312 -3.18 -42.50 -34.99
CA HIS A 312 -3.79 -41.37 -35.70
C HIS A 312 -5.17 -41.01 -35.13
N SER A 313 -6.04 -42.00 -34.88
CA SER A 313 -7.34 -41.78 -34.26
C SER A 313 -7.23 -41.15 -32.87
N ALA A 314 -6.24 -41.56 -32.07
CA ALA A 314 -5.97 -40.99 -30.75
C ALA A 314 -5.47 -39.54 -30.84
N ALA A 315 -4.60 -39.23 -31.81
CA ALA A 315 -4.14 -37.86 -32.06
C ALA A 315 -5.29 -36.93 -32.48
N VAL A 316 -6.19 -37.40 -33.34
CA VAL A 316 -7.40 -36.65 -33.74
C VAL A 316 -8.30 -36.39 -32.53
N ALA A 317 -8.54 -37.40 -31.70
CA ALA A 317 -9.31 -37.26 -30.47
C ALA A 317 -8.67 -36.26 -29.49
N ALA A 318 -7.34 -36.21 -29.40
CA ALA A 318 -6.62 -35.25 -28.57
C ALA A 318 -6.81 -33.80 -29.05
N VAL A 319 -6.83 -33.55 -30.36
CA VAL A 319 -7.17 -32.23 -30.93
C VAL A 319 -8.61 -31.84 -30.61
N SER A 320 -9.56 -32.77 -30.76
CA SER A 320 -10.97 -32.52 -30.39
C SER A 320 -11.13 -32.20 -28.90
N ALA A 321 -10.45 -32.94 -28.01
CA ALA A 321 -10.45 -32.68 -26.57
C ALA A 321 -9.82 -31.33 -26.22
N ASN A 322 -8.71 -30.95 -26.87
CA ASN A 322 -8.09 -29.64 -26.69
C ASN A 322 -9.03 -28.50 -27.12
N LYS A 323 -9.77 -28.67 -28.23
CA LYS A 323 -10.76 -27.67 -28.68
C LYS A 323 -11.86 -27.45 -27.63
N LEU A 324 -12.39 -28.53 -27.03
CA LEU A 324 -13.38 -28.44 -25.95
C LEU A 324 -12.78 -27.76 -24.70
N ALA A 325 -11.57 -28.14 -24.31
CA ALA A 325 -10.87 -27.53 -23.18
C ALA A 325 -10.63 -26.03 -23.38
N ILE A 326 -10.32 -25.58 -24.61
CA ILE A 326 -10.21 -24.16 -24.95
C ILE A 326 -11.56 -23.46 -24.78
N THR A 327 -12.66 -24.06 -25.22
CA THR A 327 -14.02 -23.50 -25.04
C THR A 327 -14.34 -23.32 -23.56
N ASP A 328 -14.12 -24.35 -22.73
CA ASP A 328 -14.40 -24.30 -21.29
C ASP A 328 -13.53 -23.26 -20.57
N LYS A 329 -12.23 -23.22 -20.88
CA LYS A 329 -11.31 -22.23 -20.29
C LYS A 329 -11.66 -20.80 -20.72
N THR A 330 -12.08 -20.60 -21.96
CA THR A 330 -12.55 -19.29 -22.45
C THR A 330 -13.83 -18.85 -21.72
N ALA A 331 -14.74 -19.79 -21.42
CA ALA A 331 -15.92 -19.49 -20.62
C ALA A 331 -15.55 -19.08 -19.18
N ASN A 332 -14.60 -19.80 -18.56
CA ASN A 332 -14.09 -19.47 -17.22
C ASN A 332 -13.40 -18.10 -17.18
N GLU A 333 -12.59 -17.78 -18.21
CA GLU A 333 -11.98 -16.46 -18.36
C GLU A 333 -13.03 -15.34 -18.42
N LYS A 334 -14.10 -15.54 -19.20
CA LYS A 334 -15.22 -14.59 -19.27
C LYS A 334 -15.91 -14.41 -17.93
N ALA A 335 -16.17 -15.50 -17.20
CA ALA A 335 -16.77 -15.44 -15.86
C ALA A 335 -15.88 -14.71 -14.84
N ALA A 336 -14.57 -14.97 -14.87
CA ALA A 336 -13.60 -14.27 -14.04
C ALA A 336 -13.54 -12.76 -14.37
N LYS A 337 -13.60 -12.40 -15.66
CA LYS A 337 -13.69 -11.00 -16.10
C LYS A 337 -14.95 -10.31 -15.59
N THR A 338 -16.10 -10.98 -15.63
CA THR A 338 -17.35 -10.45 -15.06
C THR A 338 -17.21 -10.20 -13.56
N THR A 339 -16.58 -11.12 -12.83
CA THR A 339 -16.32 -10.97 -11.39
C THR A 339 -15.42 -9.75 -11.11
N LEU A 340 -14.34 -9.58 -11.88
CA LEU A 340 -13.46 -8.42 -11.78
C LEU A 340 -14.18 -7.10 -12.05
N THR A 341 -15.02 -7.04 -13.08
CA THR A 341 -15.83 -5.86 -13.38
C THR A 341 -16.75 -5.51 -12.21
N THR A 342 -17.43 -6.50 -11.63
CA THR A 342 -18.30 -6.29 -10.46
C THR A 342 -17.53 -5.80 -9.25
N ALA A 343 -16.40 -6.44 -8.92
CA ALA A 343 -15.54 -6.02 -7.81
C ALA A 343 -15.04 -4.57 -8.00
N THR A 344 -14.64 -4.22 -9.21
CA THR A 344 -14.19 -2.86 -9.56
C THR A 344 -15.31 -1.83 -9.36
N LYS A 345 -16.53 -2.13 -9.84
CA LYS A 345 -17.70 -1.27 -9.64
C LYS A 345 -18.04 -1.07 -8.16
N ASN A 346 -17.90 -2.11 -7.35
CA ASN A 346 -18.13 -2.04 -5.92
C ASN A 346 -17.09 -1.15 -5.23
N LEU A 347 -15.80 -1.25 -5.61
CA LEU A 347 -14.74 -0.36 -5.12
C LEU A 347 -14.99 1.10 -5.52
N THR A 348 -15.37 1.36 -6.78
CA THR A 348 -15.75 2.70 -7.23
C THR A 348 -16.91 3.27 -6.41
N THR A 349 -17.92 2.43 -6.12
CA THR A 349 -19.08 2.83 -5.30
C THR A 349 -18.68 3.14 -3.86
N ALA A 350 -17.87 2.27 -3.23
CA ALA A 350 -17.36 2.48 -1.87
C ALA A 350 -16.54 3.79 -1.77
N THR A 351 -15.65 4.03 -2.74
CA THR A 351 -14.83 5.24 -2.81
C THR A 351 -15.69 6.48 -3.00
N SER A 352 -16.66 6.47 -3.93
CA SER A 352 -17.56 7.60 -4.16
C SER A 352 -18.43 7.92 -2.93
N ASN A 353 -18.87 6.89 -2.20
CA ASN A 353 -19.62 7.09 -0.96
C ASN A 353 -18.77 7.74 0.13
N TYR A 354 -17.51 7.30 0.28
CA TYR A 354 -16.55 7.92 1.19
C TYR A 354 -16.27 9.39 0.81
N GLU A 355 -15.98 9.68 -0.46
CA GLU A 355 -15.76 11.04 -0.95
C GLU A 355 -16.94 11.96 -0.64
N LYS A 356 -18.17 11.51 -0.90
CA LYS A 356 -19.38 12.26 -0.58
C LYS A 356 -19.53 12.51 0.92
N ALA A 357 -19.23 11.52 1.75
CA ALA A 357 -19.29 11.66 3.20
C ALA A 357 -18.24 12.65 3.72
N VAL A 358 -17.01 12.61 3.19
CA VAL A 358 -15.94 13.58 3.51
C VAL A 358 -16.33 15.00 3.08
N VAL A 359 -16.90 15.18 1.88
CA VAL A 359 -17.39 16.50 1.43
C VAL A 359 -18.47 17.03 2.38
N LYS A 360 -19.41 16.18 2.82
CA LYS A 360 -20.44 16.54 3.80
C LYS A 360 -19.82 16.95 5.14
N TYR A 361 -18.87 16.17 5.65
CA TYR A 361 -18.13 16.47 6.88
C TYR A 361 -17.41 17.83 6.78
N ASN A 362 -16.61 18.03 5.74
CA ASN A 362 -15.84 19.27 5.53
C ASN A 362 -16.76 20.49 5.40
N ALA A 363 -17.89 20.36 4.70
CA ALA A 363 -18.86 21.43 4.56
C ALA A 363 -19.51 21.84 5.91
N LEU A 364 -19.64 20.91 6.86
CA LEU A 364 -20.11 21.21 8.21
C LEU A 364 -19.01 21.82 9.07
N VAL A 365 -17.78 21.29 9.01
CA VAL A 365 -16.61 21.85 9.73
C VAL A 365 -16.37 23.30 9.33
N ALA A 366 -16.50 23.63 8.04
CA ALA A 366 -16.34 25.01 7.54
C ALA A 366 -17.34 26.02 8.18
N LYS A 367 -18.46 25.56 8.74
CA LYS A 367 -19.46 26.41 9.42
C LYS A 367 -19.09 26.72 10.87
N ILE A 368 -18.07 26.08 11.44
CA ILE A 368 -17.63 26.30 12.82
C ILE A 368 -17.15 27.73 13.01
N ASP A 369 -16.25 28.21 12.14
CA ASP A 369 -15.59 29.50 12.35
C ASP A 369 -16.55 30.69 12.28
N PRO A 370 -17.51 30.76 11.33
CA PRO A 370 -18.56 31.78 11.37
C PRO A 370 -19.38 31.77 12.66
N LEU A 371 -19.69 30.59 13.22
CA LEU A 371 -20.43 30.50 14.48
C LEU A 371 -19.57 30.90 15.69
N LYS A 372 -18.27 30.58 15.70
CA LYS A 372 -17.34 31.08 16.72
C LYS A 372 -17.29 32.61 16.73
N VAL A 373 -17.24 33.24 15.55
CA VAL A 373 -17.27 34.71 15.43
C VAL A 373 -18.58 35.28 15.98
N GLN A 374 -19.72 34.69 15.62
CA GLN A 374 -21.03 35.09 16.17
C GLN A 374 -21.10 34.93 17.69
N LEU A 375 -20.53 33.84 18.23
CA LEU A 375 -20.50 33.56 19.66
C LEU A 375 -19.67 34.61 20.41
N ASN A 376 -18.48 34.92 19.91
CA ASN A 376 -17.61 35.95 20.46
C ASN A 376 -18.28 37.33 20.42
N THR A 377 -18.96 37.64 19.32
CA THR A 377 -19.70 38.91 19.15
C THR A 377 -20.87 39.01 20.12
N ALA A 378 -21.67 37.95 20.26
CA ALA A 378 -22.80 37.91 21.18
C ALA A 378 -22.34 38.00 22.65
N MET A 379 -21.21 37.37 22.97
CA MET A 379 -20.59 37.44 24.30
C MET A 379 -20.07 38.84 24.62
N ALA A 380 -19.40 39.49 23.66
CA ALA A 380 -18.98 40.89 23.81
C ALA A 380 -20.18 41.83 24.03
N ALA A 381 -21.26 41.65 23.26
CA ALA A 381 -22.48 42.44 23.39
C ALA A 381 -23.23 42.22 24.73
N TYR A 382 -23.16 41.01 25.29
CA TYR A 382 -23.66 40.73 26.63
C TYR A 382 -22.82 41.43 27.71
N ASN A 383 -21.49 41.35 27.59
CA ASN A 383 -20.57 41.96 28.55
C ASN A 383 -20.66 43.50 28.54
N SER A 384 -20.96 44.12 27.39
CA SER A 384 -21.09 45.57 27.26
C SER A 384 -22.46 46.13 27.68
N ALA A 385 -23.45 45.29 27.99
CA ALA A 385 -24.80 45.74 28.37
C ALA A 385 -24.85 46.24 29.82
N THR A 386 -25.39 47.45 30.02
CA THR A 386 -25.36 48.15 31.32
C THR A 386 -26.67 48.04 32.12
N THR A 387 -27.79 47.69 31.48
CA THR A 387 -29.09 47.51 32.14
C THR A 387 -29.47 46.03 32.26
N ALA A 388 -30.27 45.70 33.29
CA ALA A 388 -30.74 44.33 33.51
C ALA A 388 -31.58 43.80 32.33
N SER A 389 -32.48 44.63 31.79
CA SER A 389 -33.30 44.29 30.62
C SER A 389 -32.46 44.06 29.36
N ALA A 390 -31.43 44.89 29.11
CA ALA A 390 -30.51 44.70 27.99
C ALA A 390 -29.66 43.43 28.17
N LYS A 391 -29.15 43.16 29.38
CA LYS A 391 -28.40 41.92 29.67
C LYS A 391 -29.24 40.68 29.41
N THR A 392 -30.50 40.66 29.85
CA THR A 392 -31.41 39.53 29.58
C THR A 392 -31.61 39.31 28.09
N ALA A 393 -31.85 40.37 27.30
CA ALA A 393 -32.01 40.27 25.85
C ALA A 393 -30.73 39.76 25.16
N LYS A 394 -29.55 40.25 25.56
CA LYS A 394 -28.26 39.82 24.99
C LYS A 394 -27.88 38.39 25.40
N LEU A 395 -28.23 37.96 26.61
CA LEU A 395 -28.05 36.59 27.05
C LEU A 395 -28.92 35.61 26.24
N THR A 396 -30.17 35.98 25.95
CA THR A 396 -31.03 35.19 25.05
C THR A 396 -30.41 35.05 23.65
N ALA A 397 -29.84 36.14 23.10
CA ALA A 397 -29.16 36.10 21.81
C ALA A 397 -27.90 35.22 21.84
N TYR A 398 -27.06 35.32 22.88
CA TYR A 398 -25.90 34.45 23.09
C TYR A 398 -26.31 32.98 23.18
N ASN A 399 -27.30 32.65 24.02
CA ASN A 399 -27.81 31.29 24.19
C ASN A 399 -28.35 30.71 22.87
N SER A 400 -28.98 31.54 22.03
CA SER A 400 -29.42 31.11 20.69
C SER A 400 -28.25 30.69 19.80
N VAL A 401 -27.11 31.40 19.85
CA VAL A 401 -25.90 31.05 19.09
C VAL A 401 -25.25 29.77 19.65
N VAL A 402 -25.22 29.61 20.98
CA VAL A 402 -24.73 28.38 21.63
C VAL A 402 -25.53 27.16 21.17
N VAL A 403 -26.85 27.25 21.10
CA VAL A 403 -27.71 26.15 20.60
C VAL A 403 -27.33 25.80 19.16
N LYS A 404 -27.18 26.79 18.27
CA LYS A 404 -26.76 26.56 16.87
C LYS A 404 -25.39 25.89 16.78
N TYR A 405 -24.45 26.32 17.61
CA TYR A 405 -23.10 25.76 17.68
C TYR A 405 -23.13 24.29 18.12
N ASN A 406 -23.84 23.97 19.20
CA ASN A 406 -23.95 22.60 19.69
C ASN A 406 -24.63 21.68 18.67
N THR A 407 -25.71 22.14 18.04
CA THR A 407 -26.35 21.40 16.94
C THR A 407 -25.40 21.13 15.79
N LEU A 408 -24.57 22.11 15.41
CA LEU A 408 -23.56 21.90 14.35
C LEU A 408 -22.51 20.86 14.76
N VAL A 409 -22.05 20.89 16.01
CA VAL A 409 -21.09 19.89 16.52
C VAL A 409 -21.66 18.47 16.43
N ASP A 410 -22.93 18.28 16.78
CA ASP A 410 -23.58 16.95 16.69
C ASP A 410 -23.78 16.51 15.23
N GLN A 411 -24.05 17.44 14.33
CA GLN A 411 -24.07 17.17 12.88
C GLN A 411 -22.69 16.76 12.36
N ILE A 412 -21.61 17.41 12.83
CA ILE A 412 -20.23 17.08 12.45
C ILE A 412 -19.86 15.69 12.94
N LYS A 413 -20.18 15.34 14.19
CA LYS A 413 -19.95 13.98 14.73
C LYS A 413 -20.66 12.93 13.89
N THR A 414 -21.95 13.14 13.60
CA THR A 414 -22.72 12.24 12.73
C THR A 414 -22.08 12.08 11.35
N ALA A 415 -21.67 13.19 10.73
CA ALA A 415 -21.04 13.16 9.40
C ALA A 415 -19.67 12.48 9.42
N LEU A 416 -18.92 12.61 10.51
CA LEU A 416 -17.65 11.92 10.71
C LEU A 416 -17.86 10.41 10.87
N ASP A 417 -18.87 9.99 11.65
CA ASP A 417 -19.22 8.58 11.82
C ASP A 417 -19.65 7.96 10.48
N GLU A 418 -20.44 8.68 9.68
CA GLU A 418 -20.81 8.27 8.32
C GLU A 418 -19.57 8.10 7.43
N ALA A 419 -18.64 9.06 7.47
CA ALA A 419 -17.43 8.99 6.66
C ALA A 419 -16.48 7.86 7.12
N ASN A 420 -16.35 7.65 8.44
CA ASN A 420 -15.60 6.52 9.01
C ASN A 420 -16.22 5.18 8.61
N ALA A 421 -17.55 5.06 8.64
CA ALA A 421 -18.26 3.86 8.20
C ALA A 421 -18.05 3.60 6.71
N ALA A 422 -18.10 4.64 5.87
CA ALA A 422 -17.85 4.53 4.44
C ALA A 422 -16.38 4.15 4.13
N GLN A 423 -15.42 4.73 4.85
CA GLN A 423 -14.00 4.44 4.69
C GLN A 423 -13.68 2.97 4.98
N LYS A 424 -14.28 2.39 6.03
CA LYS A 424 -14.11 0.97 6.40
C LYS A 424 -14.52 0.00 5.28
N LEU A 425 -15.32 0.43 4.32
CA LEU A 425 -15.74 -0.40 3.17
C LEU A 425 -14.72 -0.42 2.02
N ILE A 426 -13.75 0.51 2.00
CA ILE A 426 -12.76 0.61 0.91
C ILE A 426 -11.77 -0.56 0.95
N ALA A 427 -11.23 -0.90 2.12
CA ALA A 427 -10.29 -2.01 2.29
C ALA A 427 -10.85 -3.36 1.81
N PRO A 428 -12.03 -3.83 2.25
CA PRO A 428 -12.60 -5.09 1.75
C PRO A 428 -12.94 -5.03 0.25
N ALA A 429 -13.38 -3.89 -0.28
CA ALA A 429 -13.62 -3.74 -1.71
C ALA A 429 -12.33 -3.81 -2.54
N THR A 430 -11.23 -3.25 -2.03
CA THR A 430 -9.89 -3.31 -2.64
C THR A 430 -9.33 -4.72 -2.64
N ALA A 431 -9.50 -5.45 -1.52
CA ALA A 431 -9.14 -6.87 -1.43
C ALA A 431 -9.93 -7.72 -2.44
N ALA A 432 -11.24 -7.44 -2.61
CA ALA A 432 -12.06 -8.13 -3.59
C ALA A 432 -11.60 -7.88 -5.03
N VAL A 433 -11.20 -6.66 -5.38
CA VAL A 433 -10.60 -6.35 -6.69
C VAL A 433 -9.31 -7.14 -6.88
N THR A 434 -8.42 -7.13 -5.89
CA THR A 434 -7.12 -7.84 -5.94
C THR A 434 -7.31 -9.35 -6.16
N ALA A 435 -8.23 -9.96 -5.42
CA ALA A 435 -8.58 -11.37 -5.57
C ALA A 435 -9.16 -11.67 -6.96
N ALA A 436 -10.08 -10.83 -7.44
CA ALA A 436 -10.69 -10.98 -8.76
C ALA A 436 -9.69 -10.79 -9.91
N THR A 437 -8.74 -9.86 -9.78
CA THR A 437 -7.64 -9.67 -10.73
C THR A 437 -6.74 -10.89 -10.79
N THR A 438 -6.40 -11.46 -9.63
CA THR A 438 -5.59 -12.68 -9.55
C THR A 438 -6.29 -13.85 -10.25
N ALA A 439 -7.58 -14.04 -9.97
CA ALA A 439 -8.39 -15.08 -10.62
C ALA A 439 -8.50 -14.88 -12.14
N TYR A 440 -8.70 -13.63 -12.60
CA TYR A 440 -8.75 -13.30 -14.02
C TYR A 440 -7.41 -13.59 -14.72
N ASN A 441 -6.30 -13.14 -14.14
CA ASN A 441 -4.96 -13.37 -14.71
C ASN A 441 -4.62 -14.87 -14.78
N ALA A 442 -4.99 -15.63 -13.74
CA ALA A 442 -4.83 -17.09 -13.74
C ALA A 442 -5.67 -17.73 -14.85
N ALA A 443 -6.94 -17.32 -15.02
CA ALA A 443 -7.80 -17.83 -16.08
C ALA A 443 -7.21 -17.54 -17.48
N VAL A 444 -6.78 -16.30 -17.74
CA VAL A 444 -6.11 -15.89 -18.99
C VAL A 444 -4.88 -16.76 -19.26
N ALA A 445 -4.01 -16.96 -18.25
CA ALA A 445 -2.81 -17.78 -18.39
C ALA A 445 -3.15 -19.24 -18.73
N THR A 446 -4.17 -19.82 -18.09
CA THR A 446 -4.60 -21.19 -18.39
C THR A 446 -5.21 -21.32 -19.79
N THR A 447 -5.97 -20.32 -20.26
CA THR A 447 -6.52 -20.28 -21.63
C THR A 447 -5.38 -20.20 -22.64
N ALA A 448 -4.40 -19.32 -22.41
CA ALA A 448 -3.24 -19.15 -23.29
C ALA A 448 -2.41 -20.44 -23.39
N ALA A 449 -2.13 -21.08 -22.25
CA ALA A 449 -1.40 -22.34 -22.19
C ALA A 449 -2.13 -23.48 -22.94
N GLU A 450 -3.46 -23.53 -22.86
CA GLU A 450 -4.24 -24.54 -23.58
C GLU A 450 -4.26 -24.28 -25.09
N LYS A 451 -4.37 -23.02 -25.51
CA LYS A 451 -4.27 -22.62 -26.93
C LYS A 451 -2.91 -22.96 -27.52
N ALA A 452 -1.82 -22.79 -26.77
CA ALA A 452 -0.47 -23.09 -27.24
C ALA A 452 -0.26 -24.58 -27.58
N LYS A 453 -1.04 -25.51 -27.00
CA LYS A 453 -0.97 -26.93 -27.34
C LYS A 453 -1.46 -27.26 -28.75
N THR A 454 -2.35 -26.42 -29.31
CA THR A 454 -3.04 -26.66 -30.59
C THR A 454 -2.09 -27.01 -31.72
N GLU A 455 -0.98 -26.26 -31.85
CA GLU A 455 0.00 -26.45 -32.92
C GLU A 455 0.69 -27.82 -32.82
N SER A 456 1.21 -28.16 -31.64
CA SER A 456 1.87 -29.45 -31.40
C SER A 456 0.94 -30.65 -31.61
N LEU A 457 -0.33 -30.53 -31.19
CA LEU A 457 -1.33 -31.59 -31.37
C LEU A 457 -1.71 -31.74 -32.85
N THR A 458 -1.84 -30.63 -33.58
CA THR A 458 -2.10 -30.64 -35.02
C THR A 458 -0.92 -31.29 -35.78
N GLN A 459 0.31 -30.97 -35.39
CA GLN A 459 1.50 -31.61 -35.96
C GLN A 459 1.55 -33.11 -35.66
N ALA A 460 1.14 -33.53 -34.45
CA ALA A 460 1.05 -34.95 -34.09
C ALA A 460 0.03 -35.71 -34.97
N VAL A 461 -1.12 -35.09 -35.30
CA VAL A 461 -2.09 -35.66 -36.26
C VAL A 461 -1.45 -35.83 -37.64
N THR A 462 -0.78 -34.79 -38.15
CA THR A 462 -0.10 -34.84 -39.46
C THR A 462 0.95 -35.95 -39.51
N ASN A 463 1.78 -36.06 -38.47
CA ASN A 463 2.82 -37.09 -38.38
C ASN A 463 2.24 -38.50 -38.29
N ALA A 464 1.20 -38.69 -37.46
CA ALA A 464 0.54 -39.98 -37.32
C ALA A 464 -0.16 -40.42 -38.61
N LEU A 465 -0.77 -39.49 -39.34
CA LEU A 465 -1.38 -39.75 -40.64
C LEU A 465 -0.34 -40.15 -41.69
N ALA A 466 0.80 -39.46 -41.73
CA ALA A 466 1.90 -39.80 -42.64
C ALA A 466 2.45 -41.21 -42.37
N ALA A 467 2.66 -41.55 -41.09
CA ALA A 467 3.11 -42.88 -40.68
C ALA A 467 2.11 -43.98 -41.06
N PHE A 468 0.82 -43.74 -40.82
CA PHE A 468 -0.26 -44.66 -41.22
C PHE A 468 -0.26 -44.90 -42.74
N LYS A 469 -0.22 -43.83 -43.55
CA LYS A 469 -0.19 -43.94 -45.03
C LYS A 469 1.06 -44.67 -45.55
N SER A 470 2.21 -44.46 -44.92
CA SER A 470 3.44 -45.18 -45.28
C SER A 470 3.28 -46.69 -45.03
N LEU A 471 2.83 -47.07 -43.84
CA LEU A 471 2.63 -48.47 -43.46
C LEU A 471 1.52 -49.15 -44.28
N GLU A 472 0.46 -48.40 -44.64
CA GLU A 472 -0.59 -48.89 -45.53
C GLU A 472 -0.02 -49.21 -46.93
N THR A 473 0.87 -48.36 -47.44
CA THR A 473 1.54 -48.57 -48.73
C THR A 473 2.45 -49.80 -48.69
N GLU A 474 3.27 -49.93 -47.64
CA GLU A 474 4.14 -51.10 -47.43
C GLU A 474 3.35 -52.39 -47.28
N TYR A 475 2.24 -52.37 -46.54
CA TYR A 475 1.36 -53.52 -46.37
C TYR A 475 0.71 -53.96 -47.70
N LYS A 476 0.20 -53.00 -48.49
CA LYS A 476 -0.34 -53.28 -49.85
C LYS A 476 0.72 -53.88 -50.78
N ALA A 477 1.95 -53.37 -50.72
CA ALA A 477 3.06 -53.93 -51.50
C ALA A 477 3.42 -55.36 -51.06
N ALA A 478 3.45 -55.63 -49.76
CA ALA A 478 3.71 -56.97 -49.21
C ALA A 478 2.63 -58.00 -49.59
N LEU A 479 1.35 -57.61 -49.55
CA LEU A 479 0.25 -58.46 -50.01
C LEU A 479 0.39 -58.84 -51.49
N LYS A 480 0.73 -57.86 -52.34
CA LYS A 480 0.96 -58.08 -53.77
C LYS A 480 2.15 -59.02 -54.02
N ALA A 481 3.22 -58.91 -53.23
CA ALA A 481 4.41 -59.74 -53.35
C ALA A 481 4.21 -61.20 -52.90
N CYS A 482 3.36 -61.46 -51.90
CA CYS A 482 3.11 -62.81 -51.38
C CYS A 482 1.96 -63.56 -52.08
N LYS A 483 1.26 -62.93 -53.05
CA LYS A 483 0.01 -63.44 -53.67
C LYS A 483 -1.06 -63.82 -52.64
N CYS A 484 -1.02 -63.21 -51.45
CA CYS A 484 -1.99 -63.47 -50.40
C CYS A 484 -3.29 -62.73 -50.73
N THR A 485 -4.43 -63.44 -50.74
CA THR A 485 -5.76 -62.78 -50.71
C THR A 485 -6.01 -62.18 -49.34
N VAL A 486 -6.56 -60.96 -49.33
CA VAL A 486 -6.76 -60.06 -48.18
C VAL A 486 -7.58 -60.68 -47.06
#